data_AF-D8TUX3-F1
#
_entry.id   AF-D8TUX3-F1
#
_cell.length_a   1.000
_cell.length_b   1.000
_cell.length_c   1.000
_cell.angle_alpha   90.00
_cell.angle_beta   90.00
_cell.angle_gamma   90.00
#
_symmetry.space_group_name_H-M   'P 1'
#
loop_
_entity.id
_entity.type
_entity.pdbx_description
1 polymer ?
#
loop_
_entity_poly.entity_id
_entity_poly.type
_entity_poly.pdbx_seq_one_letter_code
_entity_poly.pdbx_strand_id
1 'polypeptide(L)' 'GPEDWRVACLCGTQDDDGERMIACDMCGVWSHTRCNDIPDEVDEPPAFVCRECAAASTAAAG' A
#
# COMPACT_ATOMS: atom_id res chain seq x y z
N GLY A 1 -0.33 -16.48 14.97
CA GLY A 1 0.73 -16.87 14.00
C GLY A 1 1.39 -15.58 13.56
N PRO A 2 2.46 -15.57 12.76
CA PRO A 2 2.81 -14.33 12.07
C PRO A 2 1.54 -13.96 11.28
N GLU A 3 0.93 -12.86 11.69
CA GLU A 3 -0.33 -12.40 11.14
C GLU A 3 -0.20 -12.41 9.59
N ASP A 4 -1.22 -12.82 8.85
CA ASP A 4 -1.18 -13.06 7.38
C ASP A 4 -1.13 -11.75 6.57
N TRP A 5 -0.34 -10.76 7.01
CA TRP A 5 -0.17 -9.49 6.32
C TRP A 5 0.90 -9.63 5.25
N ARG A 6 0.49 -9.38 4.02
CA ARG A 6 1.35 -9.42 2.83
C ARG A 6 1.90 -8.03 2.58
N VAL A 7 3.23 -7.91 2.56
CA VAL A 7 3.90 -6.70 2.05
C VAL A 7 4.08 -6.84 0.55
N ALA A 8 3.66 -5.81 -0.18
CA ALA A 8 3.89 -5.67 -1.60
C ALA A 8 4.02 -4.18 -1.91
N CYS A 9 5.27 -3.70 -1.95
CA CYS A 9 5.56 -2.30 -2.25
C CYS A 9 6.10 -2.12 -3.67
N LEU A 10 5.87 -0.96 -4.25
CA LEU A 10 6.34 -0.57 -5.59
C LEU A 10 7.87 -0.53 -5.71
N CYS A 11 8.59 -0.39 -4.60
CA CYS A 11 10.04 -0.47 -4.54
C CYS A 11 10.57 -1.92 -4.65
N GLY A 12 9.70 -2.93 -4.57
CA GLY A 12 10.06 -4.34 -4.61
C GLY A 12 10.19 -5.01 -3.24
N THR A 13 10.06 -4.27 -2.14
CA THR A 13 10.04 -4.83 -0.78
C THR A 13 8.83 -5.76 -0.59
N GLN A 14 9.08 -6.93 0.02
CA GLN A 14 8.10 -8.00 0.26
C GLN A 14 8.00 -8.41 1.73
N ASP A 15 8.68 -7.69 2.62
CA ASP A 15 8.77 -7.90 4.06
C ASP A 15 8.77 -6.55 4.80
N ASP A 16 8.59 -6.58 6.12
CA ASP A 16 8.67 -5.36 6.93
C ASP A 16 10.13 -4.98 7.19
N ASP A 17 10.58 -3.91 6.53
CA ASP A 17 11.93 -3.35 6.69
C ASP A 17 12.01 -2.29 7.81
N GLY A 18 10.91 -2.05 8.53
CA GLY A 18 10.80 -1.08 9.61
C GLY A 18 10.52 0.36 9.15
N GLU A 19 10.36 0.61 7.84
CA GLU A 19 9.79 1.88 7.37
C GLU A 19 8.28 1.95 7.65
N ARG A 20 7.71 3.16 7.59
CA ARG A 20 6.26 3.34 7.80
C ARG A 20 5.46 2.71 6.66
N MET A 21 4.48 1.89 7.02
CA MET A 21 3.65 1.12 6.10
C MET A 21 2.17 1.53 6.22
N ILE A 22 1.43 1.38 5.13
CA ILE A 22 -0.02 1.57 5.06
C ILE A 22 -0.67 0.39 4.33
N ALA A 23 -1.81 -0.08 4.83
CA ALA A 23 -2.55 -1.19 4.24
C ALA A 23 -3.56 -0.70 3.19
N CYS A 24 -3.60 -1.35 2.03
CA CYS A 24 -4.60 -1.08 1.00
C CYS A 24 -5.99 -1.56 1.45
N ASP A 25 -6.99 -0.68 1.44
CA ASP A 25 -8.37 -1.02 1.82
C ASP A 25 -9.05 -2.01 0.86
N MET A 26 -8.51 -2.17 -0.36
CA MET A 26 -9.08 -3.06 -1.38
C MET A 26 -8.52 -4.48 -1.33
N CYS A 27 -7.22 -4.65 -1.09
CA CYS A 27 -6.56 -5.96 -1.16
C CYS A 27 -5.76 -6.33 0.09
N GLY A 28 -5.69 -5.45 1.09
CA GLY A 28 -5.04 -5.69 2.37
C GLY A 28 -3.51 -5.73 2.33
N VAL A 29 -2.89 -5.47 1.16
CA VAL A 29 -1.41 -5.45 1.07
C VAL A 29 -0.85 -4.20 1.72
N TRP A 30 0.30 -4.37 2.36
CA TRP A 30 1.05 -3.28 2.97
C TRP A 30 2.08 -2.72 1.99
N SER A 31 2.16 -1.40 1.93
CA SER A 31 3.12 -0.67 1.11
C SER A 31 3.70 0.49 1.90
N HIS A 32 4.92 0.92 1.57
CA HIS A 32 5.51 2.11 2.20
C HIS A 32 4.68 3.35 1.90
N THR A 33 4.43 4.16 2.92
CA THR A 33 3.78 5.48 2.78
C THR A 33 4.57 6.36 1.80
N ARG A 34 5.90 6.40 1.97
CA ARG A 34 6.83 7.15 1.11
C ARG A 34 6.77 6.75 -0.36
N CYS A 35 6.61 5.45 -0.66
CA CYS A 35 6.48 4.97 -2.04
C CYS A 35 5.14 5.28 -2.69
N ASN A 36 4.17 5.76 -1.90
CA ASN A 36 2.85 6.18 -2.34
C ASN A 36 2.64 7.69 -2.15
N ASP A 37 3.73 8.47 -2.05
CA ASP A 37 3.70 9.93 -1.88
C ASP A 37 2.91 10.39 -0.63
N ILE A 38 2.91 9.58 0.43
CA ILE A 38 2.33 9.92 1.74
C ILE A 38 3.49 10.32 2.67
N PRO A 39 3.67 11.62 2.97
CA PRO A 39 4.72 12.08 3.87
C PRO A 39 4.58 11.54 5.29
N ASP A 40 5.68 11.41 6.01
CA ASP A 40 5.68 10.97 7.42
C ASP A 40 5.06 12.00 8.37
N GLU A 41 4.97 13.25 7.93
CA GLU A 41 4.43 14.38 8.70
C GLU A 41 2.88 14.43 8.69
N VAL A 42 2.23 13.65 7.82
CA VAL A 42 0.76 13.59 7.74
C VAL A 42 0.24 12.29 8.35
N ASP A 43 -0.89 12.39 9.03
CA ASP A 43 -1.63 11.21 9.51
C ASP A 43 -1.98 10.27 8.34
N GLU A 44 -2.12 8.99 8.64
CA GLU A 44 -2.51 8.00 7.64
C GLU A 44 -3.88 8.40 7.04
N PRO A 45 -4.03 8.44 5.71
CA PRO A 45 -5.29 8.77 5.10
C PRO A 45 -6.37 7.76 5.53
N PRO A 46 -7.63 8.21 5.67
CA PRO A 46 -8.73 7.33 6.11
C PRO A 46 -9.09 6.24 5.10
N ALA A 47 -8.62 6.38 3.85
CA ALA A 47 -8.71 5.35 2.83
C ALA A 47 -7.47 5.41 1.92
N PHE A 48 -6.84 4.27 1.68
CA PHE A 48 -5.70 4.08 0.81
C PHE A 48 -5.96 2.92 -0.16
N VAL A 49 -5.75 3.18 -1.45
CA VAL A 49 -5.84 2.17 -2.51
C VAL A 49 -4.48 2.09 -3.19
N CYS A 50 -3.85 0.91 -3.15
CA CYS A 50 -2.55 0.71 -3.78
C CYS A 50 -2.64 0.91 -5.30
N ARG A 51 -1.50 1.19 -5.92
CA ARG A 51 -1.41 1.48 -7.35
C ARG A 51 -1.97 0.37 -8.24
N GLU A 52 -1.84 -0.91 -7.84
CA GLU A 52 -2.40 -2.04 -8.59
C GLU A 52 -3.93 -2.02 -8.58
N CYS A 53 -4.55 -1.84 -7.40
CA CYS A 53 -6.00 -1.75 -7.29
C CYS A 53 -6.55 -0.50 -8.00
N ALA A 54 -5.83 0.62 -7.94
CA ALA A 54 -6.18 1.84 -8.66
C ALA A 54 -6.12 1.61 -10.19
N ALA A 55 -5.05 1.00 -10.69
CA ALA A 55 -4.88 0.68 -12.12
C ALA A 55 -5.96 -0.29 -12.62
N ALA A 56 -6.24 -1.35 -11.86
CA ALA A 56 -7.29 -2.33 -12.18
C ALA A 56 -8.67 -1.67 -12.26
N SER A 57 -8.95 -0.68 -11.41
CA SER A 57 -10.21 0.08 -11.43
C SER A 57 -10.33 0.99 -12.65
N THR A 58 -9.23 1.56 -13.14
CA THR A 58 -9.22 2.41 -14.35
C THR A 58 -9.23 1.64 -15.66
N ALA A 59 -8.75 0.39 -15.68
CA ALA A 59 -8.67 -0.43 -16.89
C ALA A 59 -10.04 -0.97 -17.38
N ALA A 60 -11.11 -0.82 -16.59
CA ALA A 60 -12.46 -1.25 -16.97
C ALA A 60 -13.22 -0.23 -17.85
N ALA A 61 -12.59 0.88 -18.25
CA ALA A 61 -13.19 1.94 -19.08
C ALA A 61 -12.72 1.94 -20.55
N GLY A 62 -12.14 0.82 -21.03
CA GLY A 62 -11.70 0.63 -22.41
C GLY A 62 -12.73 -0.10 -23.27
#